data_AF-A0AAW4YAS1-F1
#
_entry.id   AF-A0AAW4YAS1-F1
#
_cell.length_a   1.000
_cell.length_b   1.000
_cell.length_c   1.000
_cell.angle_alpha   90.00
_cell.angle_beta   90.00
_cell.angle_gamma   90.00
#
_symmetry.space_group_name_H-M   'P 1'
#
loop_
_entity.id
_entity.type
_entity.pdbx_description
1 polymer ?
#
loop_
_entity_poly.entity_id
_entity_poly.type
_entity_poly.pdbx_seq_one_letter_code
_entity_poly.pdbx_strand_id
1 'polypeptide(L)' 'MYKQGEPNLWTGRLDSETDPKKFRHFQTVTFEDLSKLEKSSTPSGVGILGYAVDKGVALNKGR' A
#
# COMPACT_ATOMS: atom_id res chain seq x y z
N MET A 1 16.78 4.88 4.24
CA MET A 1 15.91 6.05 4.41
C MET A 1 14.50 5.64 3.99
N TYR A 2 13.49 5.94 4.79
CA TYR A 2 12.09 5.63 4.48
C TYR A 2 11.66 6.37 3.19
N LYS A 3 10.81 5.72 2.39
CA LYS A 3 10.15 6.30 1.22
C LYS A 3 8.66 6.03 1.36
N GLN A 4 7.84 7.07 1.15
CA GLN A 4 6.40 6.89 1.06
C GLN A 4 6.06 6.04 -0.17
N GLY A 5 5.00 5.22 -0.05
CA GLY A 5 4.50 4.43 -1.18
C GLY A 5 4.05 5.34 -2.34
N GLU A 6 4.18 4.86 -3.58
CA GLU A 6 3.82 5.59 -4.79
C GLU A 6 2.35 5.33 -5.16
N PRO A 7 1.41 6.27 -4.92
CA PRO A 7 -0.02 6.02 -5.12
C PRO A 7 -0.37 5.77 -6.59
N ASN A 8 0.39 6.39 -7.51
CA ASN A 8 0.18 6.25 -8.95
C ASN A 8 0.45 4.84 -9.48
N LEU A 9 1.15 3.99 -8.73
CA LEU A 9 1.35 2.58 -9.08
C LEU A 9 0.21 1.68 -8.58
N TRP A 10 -0.58 2.15 -7.62
CA TRP A 10 -1.73 1.43 -7.08
C TRP A 10 -2.99 1.76 -7.89
N THR A 11 -3.00 1.26 -9.12
CA THR A 11 -4.14 1.37 -10.02
C THR A 11 -4.91 0.06 -10.06
N GLY A 12 -6.23 0.16 -10.16
CA GLY A 12 -7.10 -0.99 -10.36
C GLY A 12 -8.21 -0.65 -11.35
N ARG A 13 -9.20 -1.54 -11.44
CA ARG A 13 -10.39 -1.26 -12.25
C ARG A 13 -11.15 -0.08 -11.65
N LEU A 14 -11.33 0.97 -12.43
CA LEU A 14 -12.26 2.06 -12.11
C LEU A 14 -13.67 1.68 -12.57
N ASP A 15 -14.67 1.95 -11.74
CA ASP A 15 -16.05 1.73 -12.12
C ASP A 15 -16.52 2.74 -13.16
N SER A 16 -17.48 2.30 -13.97
CA SER A 16 -18.14 3.18 -14.92
C SER A 16 -18.99 4.19 -14.17
N GLU A 17 -18.85 5.48 -14.49
CA GLU A 17 -19.68 6.54 -13.92
C GLU A 17 -21.15 6.46 -14.35
N THR A 18 -21.46 5.69 -15.41
CA THR A 18 -22.75 5.74 -16.11
C THR A 18 -23.44 4.39 -16.27
N ASP A 19 -22.74 3.26 -16.15
CA ASP A 19 -23.33 1.92 -16.28
C ASP A 19 -23.49 1.23 -14.91
N PRO A 20 -24.73 1.16 -14.38
CA PRO A 20 -24.95 0.62 -13.05
C PRO A 20 -24.60 -0.86 -12.89
N LYS A 21 -24.63 -1.63 -13.99
CA LYS A 21 -24.30 -3.06 -13.98
C LYS A 21 -22.80 -3.30 -13.79
N LYS A 22 -22.00 -2.25 -13.93
CA LYS A 22 -20.56 -2.29 -13.73
C LYS A 22 -20.12 -1.84 -12.35
N PHE A 23 -21.01 -1.27 -11.53
CA PHE A 23 -20.67 -0.94 -10.14
C PHE A 23 -20.38 -2.20 -9.34
N ARG A 24 -19.21 -2.23 -8.68
CA ARG A 24 -18.94 -3.15 -7.57
C ARG A 24 -18.54 -2.31 -6.36
N HIS A 25 -18.75 -2.81 -5.15
CA HIS A 25 -18.25 -2.11 -3.97
C HIS A 25 -16.72 -2.22 -3.91
N PHE A 26 -16.01 -1.15 -4.29
CA PHE A 26 -14.55 -1.10 -4.20
C PHE A 26 -14.12 -0.69 -2.79
N GLN A 27 -13.08 -1.36 -2.29
CA GLN A 27 -12.28 -0.83 -1.19
C GLN A 27 -11.32 0.21 -1.77
N THR A 28 -11.34 1.41 -1.19
CA THR A 28 -10.37 2.47 -1.52
C THR A 28 -9.11 2.23 -0.68
N VAL A 29 -7.95 2.25 -1.31
CA VAL A 29 -6.66 2.19 -0.59
C VAL A 29 -6.24 3.62 -0.28
N THR A 30 -6.09 3.93 1.01
CA THR A 30 -5.54 5.21 1.48
C THR A 30 -4.07 5.04 1.85
N PHE A 31 -3.24 5.98 1.42
CA PHE A 31 -1.80 5.98 1.71
C PHE A 31 -1.52 6.92 2.88
N GLU A 32 -0.97 6.36 3.95
CA GLU A 32 -0.53 7.12 5.11
C GLU A 32 0.98 7.37 5.09
N ASP A 33 1.39 8.53 5.62
CA ASP A 33 2.81 8.84 5.83
C ASP A 33 3.22 8.42 7.24
N LEU A 34 4.08 7.39 7.33
CA LEU A 34 4.58 6.88 8.61
C LEU A 34 5.27 7.94 9.48
N SER A 35 5.82 9.00 8.88
CA SER A 35 6.44 10.10 9.64
C SER A 35 5.42 10.99 10.36
N LYS A 36 4.15 10.94 9.95
CA LYS A 36 3.03 11.73 10.48
C LYS A 36 1.97 10.87 11.17
N LEU A 37 2.20 9.56 11.23
CA LEU A 37 1.23 8.63 11.79
C LEU A 37 1.11 8.84 13.31
N GLU A 38 -0.05 9.33 13.75
CA GLU A 38 -0.35 9.40 15.18
C GLU A 38 -0.65 8.00 15.73
N LYS A 39 -0.10 7.71 16.91
CA LYS A 39 -0.35 6.43 17.58
C LYS A 39 -1.77 6.45 18.14
N SER A 40 -2.66 5.69 17.51
CA SER A 40 -3.98 5.40 18.07
C SER A 40 -3.91 4.26 19.09
N SER A 41 -4.66 4.36 20.19
CA SER A 41 -4.87 3.27 21.14
C SER A 41 -5.82 2.20 20.59
N THR A 42 -6.59 2.51 19.54
CA THR A 42 -7.47 1.59 18.84
C THR A 42 -6.87 1.20 17.49
N PRO A 43 -6.61 -0.10 17.24
CA PRO A 43 -6.18 -0.57 15.92
C PRO A 43 -7.24 -0.28 14.87
N SER A 44 -6.85 0.32 13.74
CA SER A 44 -7.72 0.57 12.59
C SER A 44 -6.96 0.33 11.29
N GLY A 45 -7.56 -0.42 10.37
CA GLY A 45 -7.00 -0.67 9.04
C GLY A 45 -5.93 -1.77 8.98
N VAL A 46 -5.19 -1.79 7.86
CA VAL A 46 -4.12 -2.75 7.56
C VAL A 46 -2.91 -1.97 7.05
N GLY A 47 -1.71 -2.28 7.57
CA GLY A 47 -0.45 -1.68 7.14
C GLY A 47 0.40 -2.63 6.31
N ILE A 48 0.97 -2.14 5.21
CA ILE A 48 1.91 -2.89 4.36
C ILE A 48 3.20 -2.08 4.28
N LEU A 49 4.34 -2.72 4.59
CA LEU A 49 5.67 -2.11 4.54
C LEU A 49 6.57 -2.89 3.58
N GLY A 50 7.08 -2.20 2.56
CA GLY A 50 8.07 -2.76 1.65
C GLY A 50 9.50 -2.61 2.20
N TYR A 51 10.26 -3.70 2.20
CA TYR A 51 11.68 -3.67 2.56
C TYR A 51 12.54 -4.05 1.36
N ALA A 52 12.91 -3.03 0.57
CA ALA A 52 13.72 -3.19 -0.64
C ALA A 52 15.22 -3.29 -0.32
N VAL A 53 15.62 -4.37 0.37
CA VAL A 53 17.03 -4.67 0.67
C VAL A 53 17.31 -6.14 0.40
N ASP A 54 18.28 -6.40 -0.46
CA ASP A 54 18.74 -7.72 -0.89
C ASP A 54 20.15 -8.06 -0.41
N LYS A 55 20.84 -7.12 0.26
CA LYS A 55 22.23 -7.29 0.73
C LYS A 55 22.43 -8.53 1.60
N GLY A 56 21.44 -8.89 2.41
CA GLY A 56 21.48 -10.13 3.20
C GLY A 56 21.54 -11.38 2.32
N VAL A 57 20.78 -11.41 1.22
CA VAL A 57 20.79 -12.49 0.23
C VAL A 57 22.17 -12.59 -0.43
N ALA A 58 22.74 -11.45 -0.83
CA ALA A 58 24.09 -11.40 -1.42
C ALA A 58 25.16 -11.92 -0.45
N LEU A 59 25.11 -11.50 0.82
CA LEU A 59 26.03 -11.95 1.87
C LEU A 59 25.90 -13.45 2.15
N ASN A 60 24.69 -14.01 2.05
CA ASN A 60 24.45 -15.44 2.20
C ASN A 60 24.73 -16.24 0.91
N LYS A 61 25.28 -15.60 -0.14
CA LYS A 61 25.57 -16.21 -1.44
C LYS A 61 24.35 -16.88 -2.10
N GLY A 62 23.15 -16.36 -1.82
CA GLY A 62 21.90 -16.92 -2.33
C GLY A 62 21.53 -18.29 -1.78
N ARG A 63 22.12 -18.72 -0.65
CA ARG A 63 21.67 -19.90 0.10
C ARG A 63 20.42 -19.62 0.94
#